data_AF-A0A7X5U5S5-F1
#
_entry.id   AF-A0A7X5U5S5-F1
#
_cell.length_a   1.000
_cell.length_b   1.000
_cell.length_c   1.000
_cell.angle_alpha   90.00
_cell.angle_beta   90.00
_cell.angle_gamma   90.00
#
_symmetry.space_group_name_H-M   'P 1'
#
loop_
_entity.id
_entity.type
_entity.pdbx_description
1 polymer ?
#
loop_
_entity_poly.entity_id
_entity_poly.type
_entity_poly.pdbx_seq_one_letter_code
_entity_poly.pdbx_strand_id
1 'polypeptide(L)'
;MSGSRCRAATLDDANESQPALTEQAAGLCETCSKTYAEAVKQLPRDWAELLVTIGHRQAAQGEVVHSTPSPTVLLNATNDRLMVDIAEWIDIAAGMVADRRGMAKPTGARRLPLAVDPKDGKKKPPQVGSIALRTWDWLSSPRAWPVLSGQHRMVLNSLAVLAAEPEAPVRVWAHPARCDEHRALIDTAEDVVGAVAAGSPEHQAASRELERARLAAAVCDDCNGWGPRGQARETRTVTGIEVLQKLVNLHHLVRKHLGHTRLREMFTMPCPRCGYPTGRDDGTTIITCENTNCTPRGRSSWSEREYDWLTGRVIEGNTELWLFDEAYQRLDRLQQLIDKIKADGIDLREPGWGAIIAEELDVIIDGHERPEDRATSTDKASASRRQAADDQRSWKAEPKHKKPKVKSREVRDVGIAGSSLSTITDIDLNTTAPQGICGTCCLTLPCDCEPGATHA
;
A
#
# COMPACT_ATOMS: atom_id res chain seq x y z
N MET A 1 26.56 5.23 -11.31
CA MET A 1 26.65 3.77 -11.22
C MET A 1 25.34 3.18 -11.66
N SER A 2 25.31 2.56 -12.83
CA SER A 2 24.16 1.82 -13.30
C SER A 2 24.24 0.43 -12.63
N GLY A 3 23.40 0.25 -11.60
CA GLY A 3 23.60 -0.81 -10.61
C GLY A 3 23.33 -2.22 -11.16
N SER A 4 24.03 -3.22 -10.63
CA SER A 4 23.81 -4.66 -10.90
C SER A 4 22.39 -5.17 -10.65
N ARG A 5 21.52 -4.31 -10.10
CA ARG A 5 20.09 -4.56 -9.84
C ARG A 5 19.15 -3.84 -10.81
N CYS A 6 19.64 -3.36 -11.95
CA CYS A 6 18.78 -2.76 -12.97
C CYS A 6 17.78 -3.80 -13.49
N ARG A 7 16.47 -3.52 -13.38
CA ARG A 7 15.41 -4.42 -13.85
C ARG A 7 15.25 -4.44 -15.37
N ALA A 8 15.80 -3.45 -16.06
CA ALA A 8 15.87 -3.38 -17.51
C ALA A 8 17.29 -3.65 -18.03
N ALA A 9 18.10 -4.40 -17.27
CA ALA A 9 19.42 -4.78 -17.74
C ALA A 9 19.31 -5.69 -18.97
N THR A 10 20.17 -5.44 -19.96
CA THR A 10 20.34 -6.26 -21.15
C THR A 10 21.61 -7.08 -21.00
N LEU A 11 21.58 -8.34 -21.41
CA LEU A 11 22.78 -9.17 -21.48
C LEU A 11 23.52 -8.82 -22.77
N ASP A 12 24.83 -8.60 -22.68
CA ASP A 12 25.69 -8.43 -23.85
C ASP A 12 26.10 -9.78 -24.45
N ASP A 13 26.91 -9.74 -25.53
CA ASP A 13 27.40 -10.94 -26.21
C ASP A 13 28.26 -11.85 -25.31
N ALA A 14 28.83 -11.30 -24.22
CA ALA A 14 29.58 -12.04 -23.21
C ALA A 14 28.67 -12.60 -22.10
N ASN A 15 27.35 -12.43 -22.21
CA ASN A 15 26.36 -12.76 -21.20
C ASN A 15 26.57 -12.00 -19.88
N GLU A 16 27.20 -10.82 -19.95
CA GLU A 16 27.34 -9.90 -18.82
C GLU A 16 26.12 -8.96 -18.78
N SER A 17 25.60 -8.73 -17.58
CA SER A 17 24.42 -7.89 -17.36
C SER A 17 24.80 -6.41 -17.45
N GLN A 18 24.47 -5.79 -18.58
CA GLN A 18 24.63 -4.35 -18.78
C GLN A 18 23.36 -3.61 -18.37
N PRO A 19 23.44 -2.65 -17.45
CA PRO A 19 22.27 -1.90 -17.01
C PRO A 19 21.77 -0.95 -18.12
N ALA A 20 20.46 -0.68 -18.12
CA ALA A 20 19.85 0.23 -19.10
C ALA A 20 20.52 1.62 -19.09
N LEU A 21 20.81 2.14 -20.29
CA LEU A 21 21.35 3.48 -20.48
C LEU A 21 20.30 4.53 -20.07
N THR A 22 20.75 5.58 -19.39
CA THR A 22 19.92 6.71 -18.96
C THR A 22 20.48 8.00 -19.53
N GLU A 23 19.62 8.97 -19.85
CA GLU A 23 20.04 10.29 -20.36
C GLU A 23 20.88 11.08 -19.34
N GLN A 24 20.56 10.91 -18.05
CA GLN A 24 21.25 11.59 -16.96
C GLN A 24 22.27 10.66 -16.28
N ALA A 25 23.43 11.20 -15.94
CA ALA A 25 24.38 10.53 -15.07
C ALA A 25 23.74 10.27 -13.69
N ALA A 26 23.78 9.02 -13.22
CA ALA A 26 23.10 8.58 -12.00
C ALA A 26 21.55 8.66 -12.03
N GLY A 27 20.94 8.69 -13.22
CA GLY A 27 19.50 8.57 -13.36
C GLY A 27 18.98 7.14 -13.15
N LEU A 28 17.67 7.03 -12.94
CA LEU A 28 16.94 5.75 -13.01
C LEU A 28 16.39 5.56 -14.43
N CYS A 29 16.50 4.34 -14.98
CA CYS A 29 15.74 3.99 -16.18
C CYS A 29 14.24 3.91 -15.88
N GLU A 30 13.39 3.98 -16.91
CA GLU A 30 11.93 4.03 -16.75
C GLU A 30 11.38 2.85 -15.92
N THR A 31 11.85 1.63 -16.19
CA THR A 31 11.43 0.42 -15.47
C THR A 31 11.82 0.46 -13.99
N CYS A 32 13.04 0.91 -13.69
CA CYS A 32 13.48 1.09 -12.31
C CYS A 32 12.67 2.19 -11.62
N SER A 33 12.48 3.35 -12.27
CA SER A 33 11.69 4.47 -11.75
C SER A 33 10.28 4.03 -11.35
N LYS A 34 9.58 3.30 -12.22
CA LYS A 34 8.26 2.71 -11.93
C LYS A 34 8.30 1.78 -10.71
N THR A 35 9.29 0.88 -10.66
CA THR A 35 9.46 -0.07 -9.54
C THR A 35 9.70 0.66 -8.20
N TYR A 36 10.61 1.63 -8.17
CA TYR A 36 10.89 2.43 -6.97
C TYR A 36 9.65 3.21 -6.55
N ALA A 37 8.92 3.80 -7.50
CA ALA A 37 7.70 4.53 -7.23
C ALA A 37 6.62 3.65 -6.59
N GLU A 38 6.39 2.45 -7.11
CA GLU A 38 5.41 1.51 -6.55
C GLU A 38 5.77 1.09 -5.13
N ALA A 39 7.03 0.69 -4.88
CA ALA A 39 7.48 0.30 -3.55
C ALA A 39 7.39 1.46 -2.55
N VAL A 40 7.88 2.65 -2.92
CA VAL A 40 7.81 3.84 -2.06
C VAL A 40 6.36 4.23 -1.81
N LYS A 41 5.47 4.16 -2.81
CA LYS A 41 4.03 4.44 -2.68
C LYS A 41 3.35 3.58 -1.61
N GLN A 42 3.80 2.34 -1.40
CA GLN A 42 3.23 1.42 -0.40
C GLN A 42 3.75 1.65 1.03
N LEU A 43 4.88 2.32 1.23
CA LEU A 43 5.49 2.47 2.56
C LEU A 43 4.59 3.05 3.66
N PRO A 44 3.76 4.09 3.40
CA PRO A 44 2.83 4.56 4.43
C PRO A 44 1.85 3.45 4.83
N ARG A 45 1.33 2.70 3.86
CA ARG A 45 0.43 1.60 4.14
C ARG A 45 1.12 0.51 4.96
N ASP A 46 2.34 0.14 4.59
CA ASP A 46 3.14 -0.82 5.35
C ASP A 46 3.36 -0.36 6.80
N TRP A 47 3.65 0.93 7.00
CA TRP A 47 3.76 1.53 8.34
C TRP A 47 2.45 1.44 9.12
N ALA A 48 1.30 1.68 8.46
CA ALA A 48 -0.01 1.59 9.09
C ALA A 48 -0.39 0.14 9.43
N GLU A 49 -0.06 -0.82 8.57
CA GLU A 49 -0.24 -2.26 8.84
C GLU A 49 0.60 -2.68 10.05
N LEU A 50 1.87 -2.26 10.13
CA LEU A 50 2.71 -2.47 11.32
C LEU A 50 2.06 -1.88 12.59
N LEU A 51 1.55 -0.64 12.52
CA LEU A 51 0.88 0.00 13.65
C LEU A 51 -0.36 -0.79 14.12
N VAL A 52 -1.18 -1.29 13.20
CA VAL A 52 -2.35 -2.10 13.53
C VAL A 52 -1.93 -3.41 14.22
N THR A 53 -0.83 -4.03 13.78
CA THR A 53 -0.32 -5.25 14.42
C THR A 53 0.23 -5.02 15.84
N ILE A 54 0.61 -3.79 16.21
CA ILE A 54 0.95 -3.44 17.60
C ILE A 54 -0.31 -3.39 18.48
N GLY A 55 -1.42 -2.86 17.93
CA GLY A 55 -2.70 -2.75 18.63
C GLY A 55 -3.42 -4.09 18.83
N HIS A 56 -3.19 -5.05 17.92
CA HIS A 56 -3.60 -6.43 18.13
C HIS A 56 -2.73 -7.05 19.23
N ARG A 57 -3.22 -6.98 20.48
CA ARG A 57 -2.74 -7.87 21.54
C ARG A 57 -2.81 -9.29 21.00
N GLN A 58 -1.68 -9.90 20.66
CA GLN A 58 -1.62 -11.34 20.49
C GLN A 58 -1.91 -11.94 21.85
N ALA A 59 -3.18 -12.23 22.11
CA ALA A 59 -3.54 -13.09 23.22
C ALA A 59 -2.84 -14.43 22.98
N ALA A 60 -1.94 -14.77 23.90
CA ALA A 60 -1.10 -15.97 23.95
C ALA A 60 0.11 -16.03 22.99
N GLN A 61 1.25 -15.52 23.47
CA GLN A 61 2.30 -16.44 23.92
C GLN A 61 2.78 -16.05 25.33
N GLY A 62 2.17 -16.73 26.33
CA GLY A 62 2.61 -16.74 27.73
C GLY A 62 1.71 -16.03 28.75
N GLU A 63 0.54 -16.58 29.08
CA GLU A 63 0.01 -16.47 30.46
C GLU A 63 0.85 -17.40 31.37
N VAL A 64 1.05 -17.22 32.68
CA VAL A 64 0.58 -16.24 33.69
C VAL A 64 1.68 -16.19 34.76
N VAL A 65 2.11 -15.05 35.31
CA VAL A 65 2.79 -15.13 36.62
C VAL A 65 2.53 -13.92 37.51
N HIS A 66 1.84 -14.17 38.61
CA HIS A 66 1.42 -13.20 39.62
C HIS A 66 2.57 -12.77 40.56
N SER A 67 3.86 -12.90 40.18
CA SER A 67 4.96 -12.86 41.17
C SER A 67 6.33 -12.32 40.73
N THR A 68 6.44 -11.40 39.74
CA THR A 68 7.69 -10.63 39.54
C THR A 68 7.47 -9.12 39.47
N PRO A 69 8.27 -8.27 40.16
CA PRO A 69 8.07 -6.82 40.24
C PRO A 69 8.61 -6.00 39.06
N SER A 70 9.10 -6.64 37.99
CA SER A 70 9.53 -5.97 36.75
C SER A 70 8.69 -6.45 35.55
N PRO A 71 8.20 -5.53 34.69
CA PRO A 71 7.07 -5.79 33.81
C PRO A 71 7.42 -6.55 32.52
N THR A 72 6.45 -7.36 32.06
CA THR A 72 6.44 -8.02 30.75
C THR A 72 6.31 -6.99 29.64
N VAL A 73 7.41 -6.65 28.97
CA VAL A 73 7.38 -5.86 27.73
C VAL A 73 7.62 -6.80 26.56
N LEU A 74 6.55 -7.21 25.89
CA LEU A 74 6.62 -7.71 24.52
C LEU A 74 5.57 -6.97 23.68
N LEU A 75 5.72 -5.64 23.60
CA LEU A 75 5.34 -4.93 22.38
C LEU A 75 6.33 -5.37 21.30
N ASN A 76 5.84 -5.62 20.08
CA ASN A 76 6.61 -6.17 18.97
C ASN A 76 7.74 -5.19 18.56
N ALA A 77 8.90 -5.26 19.22
CA ALA A 77 10.03 -4.34 19.04
C ALA A 77 10.53 -4.29 17.59
N THR A 78 10.32 -5.38 16.84
CA THR A 78 10.59 -5.43 15.40
C THR A 78 9.65 -4.51 14.61
N ASN A 79 8.36 -4.47 14.95
CA ASN A 79 7.41 -3.55 14.32
C ASN A 79 7.80 -2.10 14.59
N ASP A 80 8.06 -1.77 15.85
CA ASP A 80 8.45 -0.41 16.24
C ASP A 80 9.72 0.02 15.52
N ARG A 81 10.73 -0.86 15.46
CA ARG A 81 11.97 -0.61 14.72
C ARG A 81 11.71 -0.35 13.23
N LEU A 82 10.90 -1.18 12.58
CA LEU A 82 10.61 -1.02 11.14
C LEU A 82 9.81 0.25 10.86
N MET A 83 8.89 0.62 11.75
CA MET A 83 8.15 1.87 11.66
C MET A 83 9.07 3.09 11.80
N VAL A 84 10.01 3.03 12.75
CA VAL A 84 11.02 4.08 12.97
C VAL A 84 11.96 4.18 11.77
N ASP A 85 12.44 3.06 11.23
CA ASP A 85 13.30 3.02 10.05
C ASP A 85 12.57 3.63 8.84
N ILE A 86 11.30 3.26 8.59
CA ILE A 86 10.51 3.88 7.49
C ILE A 86 10.42 5.39 7.68
N ALA A 87 10.10 5.85 8.89
CA ALA A 87 9.94 7.28 9.16
C ALA A 87 11.26 8.04 9.01
N GLU A 88 12.36 7.52 9.52
CA GLU A 88 13.68 8.13 9.39
C GLU A 88 14.11 8.24 7.93
N TRP A 89 14.03 7.14 7.17
CA TRP A 89 14.53 7.15 5.79
C TRP A 89 13.65 7.99 4.86
N ILE A 90 12.35 8.11 5.12
CA ILE A 90 11.49 9.07 4.42
C ILE A 90 11.83 10.52 4.81
N ASP A 91 12.14 10.78 6.08
CA ASP A 91 12.54 12.11 6.56
C ASP A 91 13.87 12.58 5.93
N ILE A 92 14.85 11.68 5.83
CA ILE A 92 16.13 11.91 5.15
C ILE A 92 15.90 12.16 3.66
N ALA A 93 15.13 11.30 2.99
CA ALA A 93 14.80 11.44 1.57
C ALA A 93 14.11 12.78 1.28
N ALA A 94 13.14 13.17 2.12
CA ALA A 94 12.44 14.44 2.00
C ALA A 94 13.38 15.63 2.27
N GLY A 95 14.34 15.51 3.19
CA GLY A 95 15.37 16.51 3.43
C GLY A 95 16.24 16.75 2.18
N MET A 96 16.76 15.67 1.59
CA MET A 96 17.57 15.76 0.35
C MET A 96 16.78 16.39 -0.81
N VAL A 97 15.53 15.99 -1.02
CA VAL A 97 14.66 16.60 -2.03
C VAL A 97 14.40 18.08 -1.74
N ALA A 98 14.15 18.42 -0.47
CA ALA A 98 13.84 19.77 -0.04
C ALA A 98 15.04 20.72 -0.25
N ASP A 99 16.23 20.30 0.17
CA ASP A 99 17.48 21.04 -0.01
C ASP A 99 17.77 21.24 -1.50
N ARG A 100 17.65 20.18 -2.31
CA ARG A 100 17.89 20.25 -3.76
C ARG A 100 16.94 21.18 -4.51
N ARG A 101 15.69 21.28 -4.04
CA ARG A 101 14.65 22.15 -4.62
C ARG A 101 14.60 23.54 -3.97
N GLY A 102 15.43 23.83 -2.97
CA GLY A 102 15.40 25.11 -2.24
C GLY A 102 14.07 25.34 -1.51
N MET A 103 13.46 24.29 -0.96
CA MET A 103 12.16 24.35 -0.29
C MET A 103 12.24 23.84 1.14
N ALA A 104 11.24 24.19 1.96
CA ALA A 104 11.15 23.65 3.32
C ALA A 104 10.56 22.24 3.32
N LYS A 105 11.13 21.33 4.13
CA LYS A 105 10.59 19.99 4.36
C LYS A 105 9.19 20.09 5.02
N PRO A 106 8.21 19.24 4.67
CA PRO A 106 6.92 19.21 5.33
C PRO A 106 7.11 18.78 6.78
N THR A 107 6.69 19.63 7.70
CA THR A 107 6.79 19.36 9.14
C THR A 107 5.53 18.72 9.72
N GLY A 108 4.47 18.57 8.92
CA GLY A 108 3.14 18.02 9.27
C GLY A 108 2.39 18.73 10.40
N ALA A 109 3.03 19.64 11.13
CA ALA A 109 2.39 20.55 12.05
C ALA A 109 1.54 21.53 11.23
N ARG A 110 0.21 21.33 11.23
CA ARG A 110 -0.69 22.46 10.97
C ARG A 110 -0.47 23.43 12.11
N ARG A 111 0.37 24.45 11.87
CA ARG A 111 0.40 25.61 12.76
C ARG A 111 -1.01 26.21 12.69
N LEU A 112 -1.81 25.97 13.74
CA LEU A 112 -3.02 26.76 13.92
C LEU A 112 -2.63 28.23 13.79
N PRO A 113 -3.40 29.05 13.06
CA PRO A 113 -3.13 30.47 13.00
C PRO A 113 -3.05 30.98 14.45
N LEU A 114 -1.89 31.55 14.81
CA LEU A 114 -1.70 32.13 16.12
C LEU A 114 -2.77 33.21 16.30
N ALA A 115 -3.42 33.21 17.47
CA ALA A 115 -4.40 34.24 17.79
C ALA A 115 -3.72 35.60 17.68
N VAL A 116 -4.24 36.45 16.81
CA VAL A 116 -3.77 37.82 16.64
C VAL A 116 -4.45 38.65 17.71
N ASP A 117 -3.68 39.26 18.61
CA ASP A 117 -4.26 40.17 19.59
C ASP A 117 -4.80 41.41 18.85
N PRO A 118 -6.11 41.72 18.99
CA PRO A 118 -6.75 42.80 18.25
C PRO A 118 -6.21 44.18 18.61
N LYS A 119 -5.52 44.35 19.75
CA LYS A 119 -4.99 45.67 20.16
C LYS A 119 -3.66 46.00 19.51
N ASP A 120 -2.80 45.02 19.30
CA ASP A 120 -1.42 45.24 18.83
C ASP A 120 -1.09 44.49 17.52
N GLY A 121 -2.01 43.67 17.01
CA GLY A 121 -1.81 42.86 15.81
C GLY A 121 -0.77 41.75 15.99
N LYS A 122 -0.29 41.50 17.21
CA LYS A 122 0.76 40.51 17.44
C LYS A 122 0.16 39.12 17.61
N LYS A 123 0.78 38.15 16.95
CA LYS A 123 0.47 36.72 17.08
C LYS A 123 0.90 36.26 18.48
N LYS A 124 -0.05 35.88 19.33
CA LYS A 124 0.22 35.35 20.68
C LYS A 124 0.23 33.81 20.66
N PRO A 125 1.25 33.16 21.28
CA PRO A 125 1.18 31.72 21.50
C PRO A 125 0.01 31.38 22.43
N PRO A 126 -0.55 30.16 22.32
CA PRO A 126 -1.62 29.74 23.21
C PRO A 126 -1.13 29.74 24.67
N GLN A 127 -1.99 30.15 25.60
CA GLN A 127 -1.64 30.23 27.02
C GLN A 127 -1.40 28.84 27.64
N VAL A 128 -0.44 28.74 28.55
CA VAL A 128 -0.12 27.49 29.27
C VAL A 128 -1.36 26.94 29.98
N GLY A 129 -1.71 25.69 29.71
CA GLY A 129 -2.88 25.00 30.26
C GLY A 129 -4.21 25.23 29.53
N SER A 130 -4.27 26.18 28.59
CA SER A 130 -5.49 26.47 27.81
C SER A 130 -5.89 25.30 26.90
N ILE A 131 -7.18 25.18 26.57
CA ILE A 131 -7.65 24.24 25.54
C ILE A 131 -6.94 24.52 24.22
N ALA A 132 -6.69 25.79 23.89
CA ALA A 132 -5.91 26.15 22.71
C ALA A 132 -4.49 25.59 22.75
N LEU A 133 -3.80 25.57 23.90
CA LEU A 133 -2.49 24.94 24.02
C LEU A 133 -2.61 23.42 23.97
N ARG A 134 -3.60 22.79 24.60
CA ARG A 134 -3.77 21.32 24.51
C ARG A 134 -4.11 20.88 23.08
N THR A 135 -4.95 21.64 22.40
CA THR A 135 -5.27 21.43 20.98
C THR A 135 -4.06 21.75 20.12
N TRP A 136 -3.28 22.78 20.46
CA TRP A 136 -2.03 23.10 19.78
C TRP A 136 -1.02 21.98 19.99
N ASP A 137 -0.67 21.57 21.20
CA ASP A 137 0.19 20.43 21.53
C ASP A 137 -0.33 19.11 20.93
N TRP A 138 -1.64 18.90 20.84
CA TRP A 138 -2.20 17.71 20.20
C TRP A 138 -2.12 17.77 18.66
N LEU A 139 -2.16 18.97 18.06
CA LEU A 139 -1.99 19.21 16.61
C LEU A 139 -0.52 19.47 16.19
N SER A 140 0.33 19.86 17.13
CA SER A 140 1.72 20.28 16.95
C SER A 140 2.69 19.22 17.46
N SER A 141 2.27 18.35 18.38
CA SER A 141 2.92 17.07 18.61
C SER A 141 2.72 16.27 17.33
N PRO A 142 3.80 16.02 16.57
CA PRO A 142 3.68 15.33 15.32
C PRO A 142 3.17 13.93 15.63
N ARG A 143 1.88 13.69 15.37
CA ARG A 143 1.48 12.35 14.98
C ARG A 143 2.43 12.02 13.83
N ALA A 144 3.25 10.98 14.02
CA ALA A 144 4.27 10.62 13.03
C ALA A 144 3.66 10.51 11.63
N TRP A 145 2.39 10.12 11.55
CA TRP A 145 1.64 9.92 10.32
C TRP A 145 1.45 11.15 9.41
N PRO A 146 0.82 12.29 9.80
CA PRO A 146 0.74 13.47 8.93
C PRO A 146 2.08 13.98 8.40
N VAL A 147 3.12 14.00 9.24
CA VAL A 147 4.48 14.39 8.84
C VAL A 147 5.01 13.43 7.79
N LEU A 148 4.98 12.13 8.11
CA LEU A 148 5.41 11.05 7.24
C LEU A 148 4.68 11.09 5.90
N SER A 149 3.36 11.31 5.90
CA SER A 149 2.54 11.36 4.70
C SER A 149 2.90 12.55 3.81
N GLY A 150 3.14 13.73 4.39
CA GLY A 150 3.57 14.91 3.64
C GLY A 150 4.96 14.73 3.02
N GLN A 151 5.92 14.22 3.81
CA GLN A 151 7.28 13.92 3.36
C GLN A 151 7.29 12.82 2.29
N HIS A 152 6.51 11.76 2.48
CA HIS A 152 6.33 10.69 1.52
C HIS A 152 5.82 11.21 0.17
N ARG A 153 4.80 12.07 0.16
CA ARG A 153 4.28 12.67 -1.08
C ARG A 153 5.34 13.48 -1.82
N MET A 154 6.13 14.25 -1.08
CA MET A 154 7.24 15.03 -1.64
C MET A 154 8.29 14.11 -2.30
N VAL A 155 8.68 13.03 -1.61
CA VAL A 155 9.63 12.03 -2.13
C VAL A 155 9.06 11.34 -3.38
N LEU A 156 7.80 10.88 -3.32
CA LEU A 156 7.15 10.17 -4.43
C LEU A 156 7.06 11.03 -5.70
N ASN A 157 6.79 12.33 -5.55
CA ASN A 157 6.72 13.29 -6.66
C ASN A 157 8.11 13.75 -7.16
N SER A 158 9.19 13.32 -6.50
CA SER A 158 10.55 13.82 -6.74
C SER A 158 11.60 12.70 -6.83
N LEU A 159 11.20 11.47 -7.17
CA LEU A 159 12.10 10.31 -7.19
C LEU A 159 13.30 10.48 -8.12
N ALA A 160 13.11 11.11 -9.29
CA ALA A 160 14.20 11.39 -10.22
C ALA A 160 15.21 12.39 -9.64
N VAL A 161 14.72 13.42 -8.93
CA VAL A 161 15.56 14.41 -8.24
C VAL A 161 16.35 13.73 -7.12
N LEU A 162 15.68 12.91 -6.31
CA LEU A 162 16.33 12.16 -5.26
C LEU A 162 17.39 11.20 -5.83
N ALA A 163 17.11 10.47 -6.90
CA ALA A 163 18.08 9.55 -7.51
C ALA A 163 19.34 10.27 -8.01
N ALA A 164 19.20 11.49 -8.54
CA ALA A 164 20.32 12.29 -9.03
C ALA A 164 21.12 12.99 -7.90
N GLU A 165 20.69 12.88 -6.64
CA GLU A 165 21.33 13.57 -5.54
C GLU A 165 22.71 12.95 -5.22
N PRO A 166 23.79 13.76 -5.18
CA PRO A 166 25.13 13.28 -4.84
C PRO A 166 25.22 12.80 -3.38
N GLU A 167 26.42 12.38 -2.98
CA GLU A 167 26.69 12.00 -1.60
C GLU A 167 26.43 13.18 -0.64
N ALA A 168 25.58 12.95 0.36
CA ALA A 168 25.29 13.88 1.42
C ALA A 168 25.56 13.23 2.78
N PRO A 169 26.14 13.96 3.76
CA PRO A 169 26.25 13.47 5.12
C PRO A 169 24.87 13.50 5.78
N VAL A 170 24.36 12.33 6.16
CA VAL A 170 23.07 12.18 6.85
C VAL A 170 23.30 11.61 8.24
N ARG A 171 22.48 12.03 9.19
CA ARG A 171 22.51 11.48 10.56
C ARG A 171 21.46 10.38 10.66
N VAL A 172 21.91 9.13 10.69
CA VAL A 172 21.05 7.95 10.80
C VAL A 172 21.11 7.36 12.20
N TRP A 173 20.12 6.55 12.56
CA TRP A 173 20.28 5.61 13.65
C TRP A 173 21.53 4.76 13.38
N ALA A 174 22.47 4.78 14.32
CA ALA A 174 23.58 3.85 14.24
C ALA A 174 22.96 2.46 14.27
N HIS A 175 23.15 1.70 13.18
CA HIS A 175 22.67 0.34 13.17
C HIS A 175 23.29 -0.35 14.37
N PRO A 176 22.48 -1.07 15.16
CA PRO A 176 22.93 -1.45 16.46
C PRO A 176 24.06 -2.45 16.27
N ALA A 177 25.27 -1.99 16.53
CA ALA A 177 26.46 -2.79 16.41
C ALA A 177 26.40 -3.78 17.56
N ARG A 178 26.56 -5.07 17.24
CA ARG A 178 26.76 -6.05 18.30
C ARG A 178 27.97 -5.60 19.11
N CYS A 179 27.80 -5.50 20.43
CA CYS A 179 28.92 -5.30 21.33
C CYS A 179 29.90 -6.47 21.14
N ASP A 180 31.17 -6.25 21.47
CA ASP A 180 32.23 -7.21 21.18
C ASP A 180 31.94 -8.60 21.78
N GLU A 181 31.31 -8.63 22.97
CA GLU A 181 30.88 -9.86 23.63
C GLU A 181 29.86 -10.65 22.80
N HIS A 182 28.75 -10.02 22.40
CA HIS A 182 27.72 -10.69 21.61
C HIS A 182 28.17 -10.99 20.18
N ARG A 183 29.09 -10.20 19.62
CA ARG A 183 29.72 -10.49 18.34
C ARG A 183 30.55 -11.77 18.44
N ALA A 184 31.42 -11.87 19.43
CA ALA A 184 32.21 -13.08 19.68
C ALA A 184 31.35 -14.32 19.92
N LEU A 185 30.23 -14.19 20.65
CA LEU A 185 29.27 -15.27 20.86
C LEU A 185 28.61 -15.75 19.54
N ILE A 186 28.20 -14.81 18.69
CA ILE A 186 27.60 -15.14 17.39
C ILE A 186 28.63 -15.77 16.47
N ASP A 187 29.82 -15.18 16.34
CA ASP A 187 30.89 -15.67 15.48
C ASP A 187 31.28 -17.11 15.88
N THR A 188 31.44 -17.37 17.18
CA THR A 188 31.72 -18.72 17.70
C THR A 188 30.60 -19.70 17.35
N ALA A 189 29.34 -19.30 17.44
CA ALA A 189 28.21 -20.17 17.11
C ALA A 189 28.09 -20.41 15.59
N GLU A 190 28.43 -19.42 14.75
CA GLU A 190 28.47 -19.56 13.29
C GLU A 190 29.59 -20.52 12.85
N ASP A 191 30.76 -20.43 13.48
CA ASP A 191 31.88 -21.36 13.24
C ASP A 191 31.48 -22.81 13.57
N VAL A 192 30.78 -23.04 14.68
CA VAL A 192 30.28 -24.37 15.05
C VAL A 192 29.25 -24.88 14.05
N VAL A 193 28.33 -24.04 13.57
CA VAL A 193 27.37 -24.43 12.52
C VAL A 193 28.09 -24.79 11.22
N GLY A 194 29.12 -24.01 10.83
CA GLY A 194 29.90 -24.24 9.62
C GLY A 194 30.79 -25.50 9.68
N ALA A 195 31.24 -25.89 10.88
CA ALA A 195 32.08 -27.07 11.08
C ALA A 195 31.28 -28.40 11.06
N VAL A 196 29.97 -28.36 11.27
CA VAL A 196 29.13 -29.54 11.41
C VAL A 196 28.40 -29.86 10.09
N ALA A 197 28.35 -31.14 9.72
CA ALA A 197 27.70 -31.59 8.48
C ALA A 197 26.19 -31.23 8.47
N ALA A 198 25.76 -30.56 7.40
CA ALA A 198 24.37 -30.14 7.21
C ALA A 198 23.39 -31.32 7.31
N GLY A 199 22.31 -31.12 8.05
CA GLY A 199 21.25 -32.14 8.27
C GLY A 199 21.51 -33.12 9.41
N SER A 200 22.69 -33.11 10.04
CA SER A 200 22.96 -33.93 11.23
C SER A 200 22.20 -33.41 12.48
N PRO A 201 21.97 -34.26 13.50
CA PRO A 201 21.44 -33.82 14.79
C PRO A 201 22.32 -32.74 15.46
N GLU A 202 23.63 -32.83 15.28
CA GLU A 202 24.61 -31.83 15.75
C GLU A 202 24.41 -30.48 15.05
N HIS A 203 24.12 -30.47 13.74
CA HIS A 203 23.84 -29.23 13.00
C HIS A 203 22.58 -28.55 13.54
N GLN A 204 21.53 -29.31 13.89
CA GLN A 204 20.33 -28.75 14.51
C GLN A 204 20.62 -28.17 15.91
N ALA A 205 21.48 -28.83 16.71
CA ALA A 205 21.90 -28.32 18.00
C ALA A 205 22.72 -27.03 17.88
N ALA A 206 23.68 -26.99 16.95
CA ALA A 206 24.48 -25.81 16.64
C ALA A 206 23.61 -24.65 16.14
N SER A 207 22.63 -24.93 15.27
CA SER A 207 21.68 -23.92 14.79
C SER A 207 20.87 -23.30 15.93
N ARG A 208 20.43 -24.12 16.90
CA ARG A 208 19.72 -23.63 18.10
C ARG A 208 20.62 -22.79 19.01
N GLU A 209 21.91 -23.10 19.11
CA GLU A 209 22.87 -22.27 19.86
C GLU A 209 23.09 -20.92 19.17
N LEU A 210 23.24 -20.91 17.85
CA LEU A 210 23.32 -19.68 17.06
C LEU A 210 22.07 -18.81 17.21
N GLU A 211 20.88 -19.41 17.20
CA GLU A 211 19.63 -18.69 17.49
C GLU A 211 19.62 -18.12 18.92
N ARG A 212 20.09 -18.87 19.92
CA ARG A 212 20.22 -18.37 21.30
C ARG A 212 21.19 -17.20 21.41
N ALA A 213 22.35 -17.26 20.77
CA ALA A 213 23.31 -16.15 20.74
C ALA A 213 22.72 -14.90 20.08
N ARG A 214 21.98 -15.07 18.98
CA ARG A 214 21.26 -13.98 18.30
C ARG A 214 20.15 -13.39 19.17
N LEU A 215 19.43 -14.21 19.93
CA LEU A 215 18.41 -13.76 20.87
C LEU A 215 19.01 -12.99 22.06
N ALA A 216 20.11 -13.48 22.64
CA ALA A 216 20.82 -12.77 23.71
C ALA A 216 21.25 -11.36 23.25
N ALA A 217 21.83 -11.28 22.04
CA ALA A 217 22.20 -10.02 21.42
C ALA A 217 20.99 -9.12 21.13
N ALA A 218 19.81 -9.68 20.85
CA ALA A 218 18.59 -8.92 20.62
C ALA A 218 17.95 -8.36 21.90
N VAL A 219 18.36 -8.82 23.09
CA VAL A 219 17.90 -8.32 24.39
C VAL A 219 18.89 -7.32 24.99
N CYS A 220 20.14 -7.31 24.53
CA CYS A 220 21.17 -6.40 25.02
C CYS A 220 20.96 -4.96 24.50
N ASP A 221 20.85 -3.99 25.42
CA ASP A 221 20.66 -2.57 25.11
C ASP A 221 21.76 -2.01 24.19
N ASP A 222 23.03 -2.27 24.52
CA ASP A 222 24.17 -1.85 23.69
C ASP A 222 24.09 -2.45 22.28
N CYS A 223 23.75 -3.74 22.17
CA CYS A 223 23.57 -4.45 20.89
C CYS A 223 22.32 -4.05 20.11
N ASN A 224 21.43 -3.29 20.74
CA ASN A 224 20.26 -2.64 20.15
C ASN A 224 20.47 -1.13 19.96
N GLY A 225 21.70 -0.65 20.22
CA GLY A 225 22.10 0.73 20.03
C GLY A 225 21.55 1.67 21.10
N TRP A 226 20.98 1.16 22.20
CA TRP A 226 20.51 1.94 23.34
C TRP A 226 21.67 2.17 24.30
N GLY A 227 22.26 3.37 24.26
CA GLY A 227 23.26 3.78 25.24
C GLY A 227 22.64 4.56 26.42
N PRO A 228 23.44 4.93 27.43
CA PRO A 228 22.99 5.73 28.58
C PRO A 228 22.39 7.10 28.22
N ARG A 229 22.66 7.58 26.99
CA ARG A 229 22.17 8.85 26.45
C ARG A 229 21.06 8.66 25.41
N GLY A 230 20.40 7.52 25.42
CA GLY A 230 19.45 7.11 24.41
C GLY A 230 20.11 6.42 23.24
N GLN A 231 19.34 6.24 22.17
CA GLN A 231 19.77 5.39 21.06
C GLN A 231 20.77 6.12 20.13
N ALA A 232 21.89 5.45 19.84
CA ALA A 232 23.06 6.02 19.20
C ALA A 232 22.78 6.48 17.77
N ARG A 233 23.44 7.57 17.37
CA ARG A 233 23.33 8.18 16.04
C ARG A 233 24.71 8.26 15.42
N GLU A 234 24.81 7.90 14.15
CA GLU A 234 26.05 8.05 13.39
C GLU A 234 25.82 8.96 12.18
N THR A 235 26.88 9.67 11.78
CA THR A 235 26.88 10.42 10.52
C THR A 235 27.40 9.49 9.44
N ARG A 236 26.59 9.24 8.42
CA ARG A 236 26.94 8.40 7.27
C ARG A 236 26.82 9.22 6.00
N THR A 237 27.76 9.08 5.09
CA THR A 237 27.61 9.61 3.72
C THR A 237 26.74 8.65 2.91
N VAL A 238 25.66 9.17 2.33
CA VAL A 238 24.76 8.38 1.47
C VAL A 238 24.43 9.15 0.20
N THR A 239 24.33 8.44 -0.91
CA THR A 239 23.76 8.97 -2.16
C THR A 239 22.24 8.86 -2.14
N GLY A 240 21.56 9.64 -2.99
CA GLY A 240 20.11 9.52 -3.10
C GLY A 240 19.63 8.16 -3.68
N ILE A 241 20.44 7.48 -4.51
CA ILE A 241 20.18 6.11 -4.95
C ILE A 241 20.21 5.12 -3.78
N GLU A 242 21.17 5.25 -2.86
CA GLU A 242 21.24 4.37 -1.68
C GLU A 242 20.04 4.57 -0.75
N VAL A 243 19.58 5.82 -0.60
CA VAL A 243 18.34 6.13 0.14
C VAL A 243 17.14 5.45 -0.51
N LEU A 244 16.99 5.54 -1.84
CA LEU A 244 15.91 4.85 -2.56
C LEU A 244 15.98 3.33 -2.42
N GLN A 245 17.17 2.74 -2.53
CA GLN A 245 17.36 1.31 -2.32
C GLN A 245 16.99 0.90 -0.90
N LYS A 246 17.34 1.71 0.11
CA LYS A 246 16.97 1.47 1.49
C LYS A 246 15.46 1.50 1.70
N LEU A 247 14.76 2.47 1.11
CA LEU A 247 13.29 2.55 1.15
C LEU A 247 12.62 1.30 0.53
N VAL A 248 13.11 0.83 -0.62
CA VAL A 248 12.62 -0.41 -1.25
C VAL A 248 12.91 -1.65 -0.40
N ASN A 249 14.12 -1.72 0.17
CA ASN A 249 14.48 -2.82 1.05
C ASN A 249 13.60 -2.84 2.31
N LEU A 250 13.28 -1.66 2.88
CA LEU A 250 12.35 -1.54 4.00
C LEU A 250 10.95 -2.02 3.63
N HIS A 251 10.42 -1.61 2.46
CA HIS A 251 9.17 -2.14 1.93
C HIS A 251 9.20 -3.67 1.90
N HIS A 252 10.16 -4.28 1.21
CA HIS A 252 10.26 -5.75 1.12
C HIS A 252 10.41 -6.43 2.48
N LEU A 253 11.19 -5.85 3.40
CA LEU A 253 11.39 -6.40 4.75
C LEU A 253 10.07 -6.37 5.52
N VAL A 254 9.34 -5.24 5.49
CA VAL A 254 8.04 -5.14 6.15
C VAL A 254 7.03 -6.11 5.55
N ARG A 255 6.95 -6.22 4.22
CA ARG A 255 6.08 -7.21 3.57
C ARG A 255 6.42 -8.62 4.02
N LYS A 256 7.70 -9.00 4.02
CA LYS A 256 8.17 -10.30 4.53
C LYS A 256 7.78 -10.52 5.99
N HIS A 257 7.96 -9.50 6.83
CA HIS A 257 7.66 -9.54 8.27
C HIS A 257 6.16 -9.69 8.55
N LEU A 258 5.31 -9.00 7.78
CA LEU A 258 3.86 -9.13 7.82
C LEU A 258 3.34 -10.44 7.21
N GLY A 259 4.23 -11.33 6.73
CA GLY A 259 3.86 -12.58 6.07
C GLY A 259 3.37 -12.40 4.63
N HIS A 260 3.49 -11.20 4.07
CA HIS A 260 3.24 -10.92 2.67
C HIS A 260 4.45 -11.35 1.85
N THR A 261 4.50 -12.62 1.49
CA THR A 261 5.58 -13.20 0.66
C THR A 261 5.51 -12.79 -0.80
N ARG A 262 4.42 -12.14 -1.22
CA ARG A 262 4.17 -11.68 -2.58
C ARG A 262 3.78 -10.21 -2.57
N LEU A 263 4.30 -9.47 -3.54
CA LEU A 263 3.81 -8.13 -3.87
C LEU A 263 2.32 -8.24 -4.20
N ARG A 264 1.56 -7.18 -3.91
CA ARG A 264 0.11 -7.20 -4.09
C ARG A 264 -0.29 -5.99 -4.91
N GLU A 265 -0.77 -6.25 -6.11
CA GLU A 265 -1.35 -5.25 -6.99
C GLU A 265 -2.73 -4.87 -6.47
N MET A 266 -2.99 -3.57 -6.32
CA MET A 266 -4.26 -3.05 -5.84
C MET A 266 -5.10 -2.57 -7.01
N PHE A 267 -6.34 -3.03 -7.09
CA PHE A 267 -7.28 -2.55 -8.10
C PHE A 267 -7.91 -1.24 -7.63
N THR A 268 -8.20 -0.36 -8.60
CA THR A 268 -8.93 0.89 -8.38
C THR A 268 -10.36 0.63 -7.92
N MET A 269 -10.94 -0.47 -8.39
CA MET A 269 -12.32 -0.83 -8.07
C MET A 269 -12.41 -1.44 -6.66
N PRO A 270 -13.34 -0.95 -5.81
CA PRO A 270 -13.54 -1.52 -4.50
C PRO A 270 -14.21 -2.90 -4.60
N CYS A 271 -14.20 -3.61 -3.48
CA CYS A 271 -14.90 -4.86 -3.30
C CYS A 271 -16.38 -4.65 -3.57
N PRO A 272 -17.00 -5.36 -4.53
CA PRO A 272 -18.40 -5.16 -4.90
C PRO A 272 -19.36 -5.52 -3.75
N ARG A 273 -18.89 -6.25 -2.74
CA ARG A 273 -19.69 -6.66 -1.59
C ARG A 273 -19.63 -5.69 -0.41
N CYS A 274 -18.46 -5.14 -0.10
CA CYS A 274 -18.26 -4.37 1.13
C CYS A 274 -17.51 -3.04 0.95
N GLY A 275 -17.21 -2.64 -0.28
CA GLY A 275 -16.56 -1.36 -0.59
C GLY A 275 -15.08 -1.25 -0.22
N TYR A 276 -14.48 -2.27 0.42
CA TYR A 276 -13.06 -2.25 0.77
C TYR A 276 -12.15 -2.42 -0.45
N PRO A 277 -10.90 -1.94 -0.42
CA PRO A 277 -9.96 -2.18 -1.50
C PRO A 277 -9.81 -3.68 -1.81
N THR A 278 -9.58 -3.99 -3.09
CA THR A 278 -9.27 -5.34 -3.55
C THR A 278 -7.89 -5.38 -4.17
N GLY A 279 -7.26 -6.55 -4.12
CA GLY A 279 -5.93 -6.72 -4.70
C GLY A 279 -5.61 -8.16 -5.06
N ARG A 280 -4.63 -8.31 -5.93
CA ARG A 280 -4.09 -9.57 -6.45
C ARG A 280 -2.66 -9.73 -5.95
N ASP A 281 -2.35 -10.89 -5.39
CA ASP A 281 -0.95 -11.19 -5.04
C ASP A 281 -0.19 -11.58 -6.32
N ASP A 282 1.02 -11.07 -6.52
CA ASP A 282 1.86 -11.34 -7.69
C ASP A 282 2.02 -12.85 -7.93
N GLY A 283 1.85 -13.26 -9.19
CA GLY A 283 1.87 -14.67 -9.58
C GLY A 283 0.62 -15.46 -9.15
N THR A 284 -0.46 -14.80 -8.73
CA THR A 284 -1.80 -15.41 -8.58
C THR A 284 -2.78 -14.72 -9.51
N THR A 285 -3.79 -15.45 -10.00
CA THR A 285 -4.94 -14.91 -10.76
C THR A 285 -6.15 -14.65 -9.87
N ILE A 286 -5.96 -14.69 -8.54
CA ILE A 286 -7.04 -14.59 -7.57
C ILE A 286 -7.02 -13.21 -6.94
N ILE A 287 -8.11 -12.48 -7.15
CA ILE A 287 -8.36 -11.17 -6.58
C ILE A 287 -9.08 -11.37 -5.25
N THR A 288 -8.58 -10.73 -4.20
CA THR A 288 -9.11 -10.90 -2.84
C THR A 288 -9.46 -9.56 -2.23
N CYS A 289 -10.57 -9.52 -1.50
CA CYS A 289 -10.95 -8.37 -0.68
C CYS A 289 -10.01 -8.24 0.52
N GLU A 290 -9.62 -7.01 0.86
CA GLU A 290 -8.76 -6.76 2.01
C GLU A 290 -9.46 -6.89 3.35
N ASN A 291 -10.77 -6.66 3.38
CA ASN A 291 -11.57 -6.87 4.58
C ASN A 291 -11.60 -8.36 4.94
N THR A 292 -10.94 -8.74 6.03
CA THR A 292 -10.95 -10.11 6.57
C THR A 292 -12.35 -10.58 6.94
N ASN A 293 -13.26 -9.64 7.24
CA ASN A 293 -14.64 -9.90 7.64
C ASN A 293 -15.62 -9.58 6.50
N CYS A 294 -15.16 -9.59 5.25
CA CYS A 294 -16.03 -9.34 4.09
C CYS A 294 -17.19 -10.36 4.00
N THR A 295 -16.96 -11.59 4.48
CA THR A 295 -17.97 -12.64 4.62
C THR A 295 -17.84 -13.31 5.99
N PRO A 296 -18.87 -14.03 6.48
CA PRO A 296 -18.75 -14.87 7.68
C PRO A 296 -17.65 -15.93 7.59
N ARG A 297 -17.23 -16.29 6.37
CA ARG A 297 -16.16 -17.27 6.10
C ARG A 297 -14.80 -16.64 5.80
N GLY A 298 -14.67 -15.32 5.94
CA GLY A 298 -13.42 -14.59 5.69
C GLY A 298 -13.47 -13.65 4.49
N ARG A 299 -12.31 -13.42 3.86
CA ARG A 299 -12.14 -12.54 2.69
C ARG A 299 -12.90 -13.09 1.49
N SER A 300 -13.69 -12.25 0.83
CA SER A 300 -14.23 -12.58 -0.50
C SER A 300 -13.09 -12.71 -1.50
N SER A 301 -13.21 -13.68 -2.41
CA SER A 301 -12.23 -13.91 -3.47
C SER A 301 -12.92 -14.20 -4.80
N TRP A 302 -12.30 -13.74 -5.88
CA TRP A 302 -12.75 -13.87 -7.26
C TRP A 302 -11.57 -14.25 -8.14
N SER A 303 -11.82 -14.97 -9.22
CA SER A 303 -10.87 -15.02 -10.34
C SER A 303 -10.77 -13.66 -11.03
N GLU A 304 -9.66 -13.44 -11.76
CA GLU A 304 -9.48 -12.26 -12.61
C GLU A 304 -10.63 -12.07 -13.59
N ARG A 305 -11.08 -13.16 -14.25
CA ARG A 305 -12.21 -13.09 -15.20
C ARG A 305 -13.53 -12.71 -14.53
N GLU A 306 -13.82 -13.28 -13.36
CA GLU A 306 -15.03 -12.92 -12.60
C GLU A 306 -14.99 -11.47 -12.14
N TYR A 307 -13.84 -11.01 -11.69
CA TYR A 307 -13.66 -9.64 -11.25
C TYR A 307 -13.72 -8.65 -12.42
N ASP A 308 -13.13 -8.97 -13.57
CA ASP A 308 -13.24 -8.19 -14.81
C ASP A 308 -14.70 -8.13 -15.28
N TRP A 309 -15.45 -9.23 -15.19
CA TRP A 309 -16.88 -9.24 -15.48
C TRP A 309 -17.68 -8.37 -14.50
N LEU A 310 -17.36 -8.44 -13.20
CA LEU A 310 -17.98 -7.61 -12.17
C LEU A 310 -17.67 -6.13 -12.35
N THR A 311 -16.43 -5.79 -12.69
CA THR A 311 -15.99 -4.41 -12.91
C THR A 311 -16.47 -3.84 -14.24
N GLY A 312 -16.54 -4.65 -15.30
CA GLY A 312 -17.14 -4.28 -16.59
C GLY A 312 -18.59 -3.84 -16.43
N ARG A 313 -19.36 -4.54 -15.59
CA ARG A 313 -20.74 -4.12 -15.23
C ARG A 313 -20.82 -2.76 -14.53
N VAL A 314 -19.80 -2.37 -13.79
CA VAL A 314 -19.78 -1.06 -13.09
C VAL A 314 -19.29 0.06 -14.03
N ILE A 315 -18.32 -0.21 -14.90
CA ILE A 315 -17.72 0.79 -15.81
C ILE A 315 -18.64 1.14 -16.99
N GLU A 316 -19.47 0.22 -17.47
CA GLU A 316 -20.42 0.47 -18.57
C GLU A 316 -21.55 1.47 -18.23
N GLY A 317 -21.54 2.07 -17.02
CA GLY A 317 -22.31 3.28 -16.70
C GLY A 317 -23.84 3.12 -16.72
N ASN A 318 -24.38 1.91 -16.94
CA ASN A 318 -25.79 1.76 -17.28
C ASN A 318 -26.53 0.55 -16.68
N THR A 319 -25.95 -0.21 -15.73
CA THR A 319 -26.69 -1.32 -15.08
C THR A 319 -27.01 -1.12 -13.61
N GLU A 320 -26.37 -0.20 -12.89
CA GLU A 320 -26.79 0.07 -11.50
C GLU A 320 -28.13 0.81 -11.45
N LEU A 321 -28.36 1.79 -12.34
CA LEU A 321 -29.65 2.48 -12.42
C LEU A 321 -30.80 1.52 -12.75
N TRP A 322 -30.61 0.58 -13.68
CA TRP A 322 -31.65 -0.39 -14.02
C TRP A 322 -31.86 -1.45 -12.92
N LEU A 323 -30.80 -1.91 -12.25
CA LEU A 323 -30.93 -2.85 -11.12
C LEU A 323 -31.58 -2.17 -9.90
N PHE A 324 -31.29 -0.89 -9.65
CA PHE A 324 -31.98 -0.11 -8.62
C PHE A 324 -33.43 0.18 -9.03
N ASP A 325 -33.70 0.57 -10.28
CA ASP A 325 -35.05 0.82 -10.78
C ASP A 325 -35.91 -0.46 -10.77
N GLU A 326 -35.34 -1.60 -11.13
CA GLU A 326 -35.99 -2.91 -10.99
C GLU A 326 -36.26 -3.26 -9.52
N ALA A 327 -35.29 -3.01 -8.63
CA ALA A 327 -35.49 -3.21 -7.20
C ALA A 327 -36.58 -2.29 -6.63
N TYR A 328 -36.63 -1.02 -7.04
CA TYR A 328 -37.65 -0.05 -6.64
C TYR A 328 -39.03 -0.41 -7.18
N GLN A 329 -39.16 -0.78 -8.46
CA GLN A 329 -40.44 -1.24 -9.03
C GLN A 329 -41.00 -2.47 -8.30
N ARG A 330 -40.12 -3.35 -7.79
CA ARG A 330 -40.54 -4.52 -7.00
C ARG A 330 -40.94 -4.15 -5.57
N LEU A 331 -40.21 -3.23 -4.93
CA LEU A 331 -40.61 -2.66 -3.65
C LEU A 331 -41.96 -1.95 -3.75
N ASP A 332 -42.20 -1.23 -4.84
CA ASP A 332 -43.47 -0.56 -5.11
C ASP A 332 -44.62 -1.57 -5.33
N ARG A 333 -44.37 -2.70 -6.01
CA ARG A 333 -45.36 -3.79 -6.12
C ARG A 333 -45.68 -4.43 -4.77
N LEU A 334 -44.67 -4.64 -3.92
CA LEU A 334 -44.88 -5.13 -2.55
C LEU A 334 -45.70 -4.13 -1.73
N GLN A 335 -45.41 -2.82 -1.86
CA GLN A 335 -46.15 -1.78 -1.18
C GLN A 335 -47.61 -1.71 -1.67
N GLN A 336 -47.86 -1.84 -2.97
CA GLN A 336 -49.21 -1.91 -3.55
C GLN A 336 -50.01 -3.11 -3.02
N LEU A 337 -49.37 -4.28 -2.87
CA LEU A 337 -50.00 -5.45 -2.25
C LEU A 337 -50.36 -5.18 -0.78
N ILE A 338 -49.45 -4.56 -0.02
CA ILE A 338 -49.71 -4.18 1.37
C ILE A 338 -50.87 -3.19 1.47
N ASP A 339 -50.92 -2.18 0.60
CA ASP A 339 -51.96 -1.16 0.62
C ASP A 339 -53.32 -1.72 0.19
N LYS A 340 -53.34 -2.66 -0.76
CA LYS A 340 -54.56 -3.38 -1.16
C LYS A 340 -55.11 -4.23 0.00
N ILE A 341 -54.25 -4.98 0.69
CA ILE A 341 -54.64 -5.76 1.88
C ILE A 341 -55.26 -4.85 2.96
N LYS A 342 -54.67 -3.67 3.19
CA LYS A 342 -55.17 -2.69 4.17
C LYS A 342 -56.50 -2.07 3.75
N ALA A 343 -56.66 -1.71 2.48
CA ALA A 343 -57.84 -1.04 1.95
C ALA A 343 -59.07 -1.97 1.94
N ASP A 344 -58.87 -3.25 1.60
CA ASP A 344 -59.94 -4.24 1.54
C ASP A 344 -60.38 -4.74 2.93
N GLY A 345 -59.68 -4.32 4.00
CA GLY A 345 -60.01 -4.70 5.38
C GLY A 345 -59.86 -6.19 5.66
N ILE A 346 -59.00 -6.86 4.89
CA ILE A 346 -58.83 -8.32 4.92
C ILE A 346 -58.19 -8.76 6.24
N ASP A 347 -58.86 -9.65 6.99
CA ASP A 347 -58.25 -10.31 8.14
C ASP A 347 -57.34 -11.43 7.67
N LEU A 348 -56.02 -11.17 7.72
CA LEU A 348 -54.97 -12.12 7.35
C LEU A 348 -54.98 -13.43 8.17
N ARG A 349 -55.84 -13.56 9.19
CA ARG A 349 -56.02 -14.76 9.99
C ARG A 349 -56.96 -15.78 9.38
N GLU A 350 -57.70 -15.42 8.33
CA GLU A 350 -58.58 -16.37 7.66
C GLU A 350 -57.80 -17.42 6.85
N PRO A 351 -58.20 -18.71 6.92
CA PRO A 351 -57.50 -19.80 6.24
C PRO A 351 -57.58 -19.64 4.72
N GLY A 352 -56.42 -19.63 4.05
CA GLY A 352 -56.29 -19.55 2.58
C GLY A 352 -55.55 -18.32 2.07
N TRP A 353 -55.57 -17.21 2.81
CA TRP A 353 -54.89 -15.97 2.39
C TRP A 353 -53.36 -16.10 2.29
N GLY A 354 -52.75 -16.94 3.13
CA GLY A 354 -51.32 -17.23 3.06
C GLY A 354 -50.90 -17.84 1.72
N ALA A 355 -51.75 -18.65 1.09
CA ALA A 355 -51.46 -19.26 -0.22
C ALA A 355 -51.55 -18.23 -1.36
N ILE A 356 -52.55 -17.34 -1.31
CA ILE A 356 -52.74 -16.27 -2.30
C ILE A 356 -51.58 -15.27 -2.23
N ILE A 357 -51.15 -14.89 -1.03
CA ILE A 357 -49.99 -14.00 -0.84
C ILE A 357 -48.70 -14.68 -1.30
N ALA A 358 -48.52 -15.98 -1.03
CA ALA A 358 -47.35 -16.71 -1.49
C ALA A 358 -47.29 -16.80 -3.02
N GLU A 359 -48.41 -17.03 -3.70
CA GLU A 359 -48.49 -17.08 -5.17
C GLU A 359 -48.12 -15.74 -5.82
N GLU A 360 -48.61 -14.62 -5.28
CA GLU A 360 -48.24 -13.28 -5.78
C GLU A 360 -46.77 -12.93 -5.47
N LEU A 361 -46.25 -13.35 -4.31
CA LEU A 361 -44.83 -13.21 -3.99
C LEU A 361 -43.96 -14.05 -4.92
N ASP A 362 -44.39 -15.27 -5.27
CA ASP A 362 -43.69 -16.12 -6.23
C ASP A 362 -43.61 -15.46 -7.62
N VAL A 363 -44.67 -14.77 -8.07
CA VAL A 363 -44.63 -13.99 -9.34
C VAL A 363 -43.66 -12.80 -9.26
N ILE A 364 -43.57 -12.13 -8.11
CA ILE A 364 -42.61 -11.03 -7.90
C ILE A 364 -41.16 -11.55 -7.85
N ILE A 365 -40.97 -12.78 -7.40
CA ILE A 365 -39.65 -13.41 -7.22
C ILE A 365 -39.24 -14.23 -8.46
N ASP A 366 -40.17 -14.64 -9.33
CA ASP A 366 -39.87 -15.46 -10.50
C ASP A 366 -38.82 -14.80 -11.40
N GLY A 367 -37.87 -15.62 -11.87
CA GLY A 367 -36.68 -15.17 -12.59
C GLY A 367 -35.53 -14.62 -11.72
N HIS A 368 -35.64 -14.59 -10.38
CA HIS A 368 -34.50 -14.29 -9.50
C HIS A 368 -33.78 -15.55 -9.03
N GLU A 369 -32.46 -15.54 -9.20
CA GLU A 369 -31.56 -16.45 -8.51
C GLU A 369 -31.72 -16.26 -6.99
N ARG A 370 -31.81 -17.37 -6.24
CA ARG A 370 -31.94 -17.31 -4.78
C ARG A 370 -30.70 -16.63 -4.17
N PRO A 371 -30.77 -16.10 -2.94
CA PRO A 371 -29.59 -15.52 -2.28
C PRO A 371 -28.37 -16.45 -2.25
N GLU A 372 -28.60 -17.76 -2.18
CA GLU A 372 -27.59 -18.81 -2.27
C GLU A 372 -26.97 -18.93 -3.67
N ASP A 373 -27.77 -18.76 -4.72
CA ASP A 373 -27.34 -18.83 -6.13
C ASP A 373 -26.65 -17.54 -6.61
N ARG A 374 -27.00 -16.38 -6.02
CA ARG A 374 -26.39 -15.07 -6.30
C ARG A 374 -24.99 -14.88 -5.68
N ALA A 375 -24.51 -15.84 -4.89
CA ALA A 375 -23.23 -15.74 -4.20
C ALA A 375 -22.05 -15.94 -5.17
N THR A 376 -21.72 -14.90 -5.94
CA THR A 376 -20.56 -14.91 -6.86
C THR A 376 -19.22 -14.98 -6.13
N SER A 377 -19.15 -14.47 -4.89
CA SER A 377 -17.97 -14.58 -4.04
C SER A 377 -17.94 -15.93 -3.33
N THR A 378 -16.92 -16.74 -3.60
CA THR A 378 -16.64 -17.97 -2.84
C THR A 378 -15.40 -17.79 -1.97
N ASP A 379 -15.11 -18.79 -1.12
CA ASP A 379 -13.82 -18.89 -0.45
C ASP A 379 -12.68 -19.10 -1.46
N LYS A 380 -11.44 -18.83 -1.02
CA LYS A 380 -10.23 -18.87 -1.87
C LYS A 380 -10.02 -20.24 -2.54
N ALA A 381 -10.27 -21.34 -1.82
CA ALA A 381 -10.04 -22.67 -2.38
C ALA A 381 -11.09 -23.00 -3.46
N SER A 382 -12.34 -22.59 -3.25
CA SER A 382 -13.40 -22.72 -4.25
C SER A 382 -13.17 -21.83 -5.47
N ALA A 383 -12.67 -20.60 -5.29
CA ALA A 383 -12.27 -19.73 -6.40
C ALA A 383 -11.11 -20.34 -7.20
N SER A 384 -10.07 -20.85 -6.54
CA SER A 384 -8.96 -21.57 -7.19
C SER A 384 -9.45 -22.77 -8.02
N ARG A 385 -10.39 -23.57 -7.49
CA ARG A 385 -10.94 -24.73 -8.20
C ARG A 385 -11.74 -24.32 -9.44
N ARG A 386 -12.53 -23.26 -9.35
CA ARG A 386 -13.28 -22.71 -10.49
C ARG A 386 -12.33 -22.18 -11.56
N GLN A 387 -11.32 -21.41 -11.18
CA GLN A 387 -10.27 -20.95 -12.09
C GLN A 387 -9.60 -22.13 -12.80
N ALA A 388 -9.19 -23.17 -12.08
CA ALA A 388 -8.58 -24.36 -12.68
C ALA A 388 -9.53 -25.08 -13.65
N ALA A 389 -10.84 -25.14 -13.35
CA ALA A 389 -11.84 -25.72 -14.24
C ALA A 389 -12.06 -24.86 -15.50
N ASP A 390 -12.10 -23.54 -15.33
CA ASP A 390 -12.24 -22.59 -16.44
C ASP A 390 -11.01 -22.59 -17.33
N ASP A 391 -9.81 -22.65 -16.76
CA ASP A 391 -8.56 -22.86 -17.50
C ASP A 391 -8.59 -24.20 -18.23
N GLN A 392 -9.02 -25.29 -17.59
CA GLN A 392 -9.17 -26.55 -18.31
C GLN A 392 -10.19 -26.49 -19.46
N ARG A 393 -11.25 -25.68 -19.32
CA ARG A 393 -12.30 -25.50 -20.33
C ARG A 393 -11.84 -24.61 -21.48
N SER A 394 -11.26 -23.46 -21.20
CA SER A 394 -10.77 -22.51 -22.21
C SER A 394 -9.65 -23.13 -23.04
N TRP A 395 -8.72 -23.86 -22.42
CA TRP A 395 -7.61 -24.48 -23.13
C TRP A 395 -8.03 -25.71 -23.97
N LYS A 396 -9.15 -26.36 -23.66
CA LYS A 396 -9.69 -27.48 -24.45
C LYS A 396 -10.64 -27.04 -25.57
N ALA A 397 -11.36 -25.93 -25.38
CA ALA A 397 -12.38 -25.45 -26.32
C ALA A 397 -11.90 -24.35 -27.26
N GLU A 398 -10.83 -23.62 -26.94
CA GLU A 398 -10.28 -22.65 -27.88
C GLU A 398 -9.59 -23.36 -29.05
N PRO A 399 -9.95 -23.06 -30.31
CA PRO A 399 -9.21 -23.58 -31.44
C PRO A 399 -7.76 -23.13 -31.28
N LYS A 400 -6.82 -24.09 -31.19
CA LYS A 400 -5.37 -23.83 -31.09
C LYS A 400 -5.05 -22.62 -31.95
N HIS A 401 -4.54 -21.55 -31.34
CA HIS A 401 -4.22 -20.33 -32.05
C HIS A 401 -3.36 -20.69 -33.26
N LYS A 402 -3.98 -20.68 -34.44
CA LYS A 402 -3.26 -20.80 -35.69
C LYS A 402 -2.56 -19.45 -35.81
N LYS A 403 -1.24 -19.43 -35.60
CA LYS A 403 -0.40 -18.26 -35.90
C LYS A 403 -0.93 -17.69 -37.20
N PRO A 404 -1.36 -16.41 -37.25
CA PRO A 404 -1.85 -15.83 -38.48
C PRO A 404 -0.76 -16.09 -39.53
N LYS A 405 -1.11 -16.75 -40.64
CA LYS A 405 -0.18 -16.92 -41.76
C LYS A 405 0.27 -15.50 -42.09
N VAL A 406 1.53 -15.19 -41.79
CA VAL A 406 2.13 -13.92 -42.13
C VAL A 406 2.01 -13.83 -43.65
N LYS A 407 1.05 -13.05 -44.14
CA LYS A 407 1.05 -12.68 -45.55
C LYS A 407 2.38 -11.97 -45.77
N SER A 408 3.18 -12.44 -46.72
CA SER A 408 4.41 -11.76 -47.11
C SER A 408 4.03 -10.30 -47.34
N ARG A 409 4.60 -9.42 -46.52
CA ARG A 409 4.36 -7.99 -46.62
C ARG A 409 4.90 -7.57 -47.99
N GLU A 410 4.01 -7.27 -48.93
CA GLU A 410 4.41 -6.52 -50.12
C GLU A 410 5.04 -5.22 -49.61
N VAL A 411 6.30 -5.00 -49.97
CA VAL A 411 7.01 -3.76 -49.71
C VAL A 411 6.33 -2.70 -50.56
N ARG A 412 5.32 -2.03 -49.98
CA ARG A 412 4.81 -0.79 -50.54
C ARG A 412 5.69 0.34 -50.01
N ASP A 413 6.30 1.06 -50.93
CA ASP A 413 6.91 2.36 -50.68
C ASP A 413 5.84 3.28 -50.09
N VAL A 414 5.94 3.58 -48.81
CA VAL A 414 5.08 4.57 -48.16
C VAL A 414 5.78 5.91 -48.29
N GLY A 415 5.45 6.63 -49.36
CA GLY A 415 5.74 8.06 -49.45
C GLY A 415 5.11 8.78 -48.27
N ILE A 416 5.94 9.45 -47.46
CA ILE A 416 5.48 10.28 -46.34
C ILE A 416 4.77 11.50 -46.92
N ALA A 417 3.44 11.47 -46.94
CA ALA A 417 2.64 12.64 -47.22
C ALA A 417 2.61 13.53 -45.96
N GLY A 418 3.23 14.70 -46.04
CA GLY A 418 3.11 15.73 -45.02
C GLY A 418 1.78 16.45 -45.14
N SER A 419 0.81 16.13 -44.28
CA SER A 419 -0.21 17.06 -43.77
C SER A 419 -1.27 16.32 -42.95
N SER A 420 -1.30 16.54 -41.65
CA SER A 420 -2.54 16.49 -40.87
C SER A 420 -2.37 17.30 -39.58
N LEU A 421 -2.34 18.62 -39.78
CA LEU A 421 -2.85 19.59 -38.83
C LEU A 421 -4.36 19.38 -38.69
N SER A 422 -4.85 18.99 -37.51
CA SER A 422 -6.23 19.28 -37.11
C SER A 422 -6.40 19.25 -35.60
N THR A 423 -6.55 20.46 -35.04
CA THR A 423 -7.61 20.85 -34.10
C THR A 423 -7.94 19.90 -32.95
N ILE A 424 -7.34 20.16 -31.79
CA ILE A 424 -8.00 19.94 -30.50
C ILE A 424 -8.20 21.31 -29.85
N THR A 425 -9.46 21.56 -29.52
CA THR A 425 -10.05 22.79 -29.00
C THR A 425 -9.51 23.18 -27.63
N ASP A 426 -9.24 24.47 -27.47
CA ASP A 426 -9.04 25.15 -26.20
C ASP A 426 -10.23 24.91 -25.25
N ILE A 427 -9.96 24.29 -24.10
CA ILE A 427 -10.87 24.31 -22.96
C ILE A 427 -10.41 25.45 -22.05
N ASP A 428 -11.17 26.53 -22.07
CA ASP A 428 -11.03 27.70 -21.21
C ASP A 428 -11.21 27.28 -19.74
N LEU A 429 -10.10 27.13 -19.02
CA LEU A 429 -10.04 26.86 -17.58
C LEU A 429 -9.95 28.17 -16.81
N ASN A 430 -11.06 28.92 -16.75
CA ASN A 430 -11.17 30.09 -15.88
C ASN A 430 -12.56 30.17 -15.26
N THR A 431 -12.75 29.52 -14.10
CA THR A 431 -13.29 30.16 -12.86
C THR A 431 -13.50 29.16 -11.71
N THR A 432 -12.82 29.46 -10.58
CA THR A 432 -13.23 29.26 -9.17
C THR A 432 -13.26 27.85 -8.53
N ALA A 433 -12.09 27.31 -8.18
CA ALA A 433 -11.70 26.80 -6.83
C ALA A 433 -10.26 26.21 -6.86
N PRO A 434 -9.39 26.44 -5.84
CA PRO A 434 -8.00 26.00 -5.91
C PRO A 434 -7.87 24.52 -5.50
N GLN A 435 -7.93 23.63 -6.47
CA GLN A 435 -7.44 22.24 -6.36
C GLN A 435 -6.23 21.99 -7.28
N GLY A 436 -5.40 23.01 -7.47
CA GLY A 436 -4.17 22.90 -8.24
C GLY A 436 -3.03 22.35 -7.39
N ILE A 437 -2.37 21.31 -7.89
CA ILE A 437 -1.01 20.96 -7.45
C ILE A 437 -0.13 22.17 -7.77
N CYS A 438 0.58 22.74 -6.80
CA CYS A 438 1.49 23.85 -7.08
C CYS A 438 2.57 23.38 -8.08
N GLY A 439 2.74 24.08 -9.21
CA GLY A 439 3.69 23.70 -10.26
C GLY A 439 5.15 23.64 -9.79
N THR A 440 5.51 24.43 -8.77
CA THR A 440 6.87 24.47 -8.21
C THR A 440 7.07 23.37 -7.16
N CYS A 441 6.16 23.28 -6.18
CA CYS A 441 6.34 22.43 -5.00
C CYS A 441 5.69 21.04 -5.15
N CYS A 442 4.85 20.83 -6.17
CA CYS A 442 4.04 19.64 -6.39
C CYS A 442 3.17 19.21 -5.19
N LEU A 443 2.86 20.13 -4.26
CA LEU A 443 1.97 19.87 -3.14
C LEU A 443 0.53 20.26 -3.51
N THR A 444 -0.42 19.46 -3.05
CA THR A 444 -1.87 19.72 -3.17
C THR A 444 -2.40 20.66 -2.07
N LEU A 445 -1.53 21.07 -1.14
CA LEU A 445 -1.86 21.96 -0.03
C LEU A 445 -1.29 23.37 -0.33
N PRO A 446 -1.86 24.44 0.26
CA PRO A 446 -1.29 25.78 0.15
C PRO A 446 0.18 25.75 0.58
N CYS A 447 1.10 26.08 -0.34
CA CYS A 447 2.53 26.22 -0.07
C CYS A 447 2.94 27.67 -0.36
N ASP A 448 3.90 28.20 0.42
CA ASP A 448 4.37 29.60 0.33
C ASP A 448 5.34 29.82 -0.86
N CYS A 449 5.23 29.03 -1.93
CA CYS A 449 6.09 29.19 -3.09
C CYS A 449 5.70 30.44 -3.86
N GLU A 450 6.64 31.37 -4.05
CA GLU A 450 6.42 32.56 -4.87
C GLU A 450 6.16 32.14 -6.33
N PRO A 451 4.99 32.49 -6.90
CA PRO A 451 4.70 32.22 -8.30
C PRO A 451 5.52 33.19 -9.16
N GLY A 452 6.72 32.79 -9.60
CA GLY A 452 7.52 33.59 -10.53
C GLY A 452 9.03 33.42 -10.53
N ALA A 453 9.62 32.61 -9.64
CA ALA A 453 11.06 32.36 -9.65
C ALA A 453 11.44 31.37 -10.78
N THR A 454 11.48 31.84 -12.03
CA THR A 454 12.18 31.15 -13.12
C THR A 454 13.67 31.24 -12.86
N HIS A 455 14.28 30.14 -12.42
CA HIS A 455 15.73 30.03 -12.33
C HIS A 455 16.34 30.07 -13.73
N ALA A 456 17.18 31.07 -13.97
CA ALA A 456 18.15 31.14 -15.07
C ALA A 456 19.43 30.39 -14.69
#